data_AF-A0A965VZ70-F1
#
_entry.id   AF-A0A965VZ70-F1
#
_cell.length_a   1.000
_cell.length_b   1.000
_cell.length_c   1.000
_cell.angle_alpha   90.00
_cell.angle_beta   90.00
_cell.angle_gamma   90.00
#
_symmetry.space_group_name_H-M   'P 1'
#
loop_
_entity.id
_entity.type
_entity.pdbx_description
1 polymer ?
#
loop_
_entity_poly.entity_id
_entity_poly.type
_entity_poly.pdbx_seq_one_letter_code
_entity_poly.pdbx_strand_id
1 'polypeptide(L)'
;MYKKAQVIQKTSIMKGDTLYYHGTKGEYEGRGNVFYKDFEQNMFFVGDKVHSSEGKHFSYLTGHALAVKVQDKDTIFIHADSLILRNDTLNKLDKITGYQGVKIFQKNIQSICDTAIYEPNKHKLFLRSTPIVWAQNAELKGDLMEITLTDTIIERIDITGNTSALMEIDSGKYYNQIAGREMIAFLKNNELVRAEVKGNAWTIFYPEDEEKNDSIITKKRMGMNRLFASDLRIYLDSGEVRGVTYFDKPDGIFYPMDEIKAEEQFIKGFVWKAALRPKDPESMRNN
;
A
#
# COMPACT_ATOMS: atom_id res chain seq x y z
N MET A 1 -19.93 25.62 28.47
CA MET A 1 -18.59 25.30 27.93
C MET A 1 -18.76 24.51 26.65
N TYR A 2 -18.24 25.02 25.54
CA TYR A 2 -18.56 24.62 24.16
C TYR A 2 -18.43 23.10 23.93
N LYS A 3 -19.53 22.45 23.53
CA LYS A 3 -19.59 20.98 23.33
C LYS A 3 -19.83 20.56 21.89
N LYS A 4 -20.11 21.48 20.95
CA LYS A 4 -20.40 21.21 19.52
C LYS A 4 -20.26 22.48 18.66
N ALA A 5 -19.05 23.02 18.52
CA ALA A 5 -18.82 24.14 17.60
C ALA A 5 -18.88 23.65 16.15
N GLN A 6 -19.48 24.44 15.27
CA GLN A 6 -19.65 24.09 13.85
C GLN A 6 -19.54 25.34 12.97
N VAL A 7 -18.81 25.21 11.87
CA VAL A 7 -18.73 26.20 10.79
C VAL A 7 -19.20 25.53 9.51
N ILE A 8 -20.18 26.11 8.84
CA ILE A 8 -20.72 25.62 7.57
C ILE A 8 -20.38 26.65 6.50
N GLN A 9 -19.74 26.20 5.44
CA GLN A 9 -19.49 26.96 4.23
C GLN A 9 -20.24 26.31 3.07
N LYS A 10 -20.26 26.99 1.91
CA LYS A 10 -20.92 26.47 0.71
C LYS A 10 -20.35 25.11 0.28
N THR A 11 -19.04 24.94 0.42
CA THR A 11 -18.28 23.79 -0.12
C THR A 11 -17.70 22.90 0.97
N SER A 12 -17.81 23.28 2.25
CA SER A 12 -17.26 22.51 3.35
C SER A 12 -18.01 22.67 4.66
N ILE A 13 -17.78 21.74 5.58
CA ILE A 13 -18.28 21.79 6.95
C ILE A 13 -17.17 21.38 7.92
N MET A 14 -17.02 22.15 8.99
CA MET A 14 -16.07 21.89 10.07
C MET A 14 -16.81 21.79 11.40
N LYS A 15 -16.44 20.80 12.21
CA LYS A 15 -16.96 20.59 13.56
C LYS A 15 -15.81 20.31 14.53
N GLY A 16 -16.03 20.62 15.80
CA GLY A 16 -15.12 20.28 16.90
C GLY A 16 -15.68 20.75 18.24
N ASP A 17 -15.04 20.38 19.34
CA ASP A 17 -15.42 20.83 20.67
C ASP A 17 -15.16 22.34 20.80
N THR A 18 -14.03 22.81 20.26
CA THR A 18 -13.68 24.23 20.17
C THR A 18 -13.11 24.57 18.79
N LEU A 19 -13.57 25.67 18.19
CA LEU A 19 -13.06 26.22 16.93
C LEU A 19 -12.66 27.69 17.13
N TYR A 20 -11.49 28.06 16.61
CA TYR A 20 -10.97 29.43 16.61
C TYR A 20 -10.70 29.89 15.17
N TYR A 21 -11.01 31.14 14.90
CA TYR A 21 -10.66 31.81 13.65
C TYR A 21 -9.96 33.13 13.95
N HIS A 22 -8.74 33.27 13.42
CA HIS A 22 -7.93 34.49 13.53
C HIS A 22 -7.87 35.18 12.16
N GLY A 23 -8.91 35.95 11.84
CA GLY A 23 -9.09 36.53 10.50
C GLY A 23 -7.96 37.43 10.00
N THR A 24 -7.29 38.18 10.89
CA THR A 24 -6.14 39.02 10.51
C THR A 24 -4.91 38.23 10.06
N LYS A 25 -4.83 36.94 10.42
CA LYS A 25 -3.72 36.04 10.07
C LYS A 25 -4.13 34.95 9.07
N GLY A 26 -5.41 34.82 8.76
CA GLY A 26 -5.94 33.70 7.96
C GLY A 26 -5.66 32.34 8.61
N GLU A 27 -5.77 32.26 9.94
CA GLU A 27 -5.51 31.03 10.71
C GLU A 27 -6.81 30.45 11.29
N TYR A 28 -6.95 29.13 11.17
CA TYR A 28 -8.06 28.35 11.71
C TYR A 28 -7.50 27.29 12.66
N GLU A 29 -8.10 27.14 13.84
CA GLU A 29 -7.78 26.06 14.76
C GLU A 29 -9.04 25.31 15.19
N GLY A 30 -8.96 23.99 15.28
CA GLY A 30 -9.97 23.15 15.90
C GLY A 30 -9.34 22.22 16.92
N ARG A 31 -10.04 22.01 18.04
CA ARG A 31 -9.60 21.14 19.15
C ARG A 31 -10.77 20.30 19.64
N GLY A 32 -10.47 19.02 19.91
CA GLY A 32 -11.41 18.01 20.41
C GLY A 32 -12.39 17.54 19.33
N ASN A 33 -12.37 16.25 19.01
CA ASN A 33 -13.29 15.61 18.06
C ASN A 33 -13.48 16.39 16.76
N VAL A 34 -12.37 16.80 16.15
CA VAL A 34 -12.37 17.59 14.92
C VAL A 34 -12.89 16.72 13.77
N PHE A 35 -13.83 17.28 13.01
CA PHE A 35 -14.33 16.73 11.76
C PHE A 35 -14.34 17.83 10.70
N TYR A 36 -13.74 17.56 9.54
CA TYR A 36 -13.82 18.44 8.37
C TYR A 36 -14.27 17.64 7.16
N LYS A 37 -15.28 18.12 6.42
CA LYS A 37 -15.77 17.50 5.17
C LYS A 37 -15.74 18.56 4.08
N ASP A 38 -15.12 18.21 2.97
CA ASP A 38 -15.17 18.91 1.70
C ASP A 38 -16.21 18.21 0.81
N PHE A 39 -17.19 18.98 0.34
CA PHE A 39 -18.28 18.47 -0.50
C PHE A 39 -17.89 18.38 -1.97
N GLU A 40 -16.99 19.23 -2.46
CA GLU A 40 -16.56 19.26 -3.86
C GLU A 40 -15.61 18.11 -4.17
N GLN A 41 -14.66 17.85 -3.26
CA GLN A 41 -13.67 16.77 -3.40
C GLN A 41 -14.18 15.43 -2.84
N ASN A 42 -15.39 15.41 -2.29
CA ASN A 42 -16.00 14.28 -1.61
C ASN A 42 -15.07 13.58 -0.60
N MET A 43 -14.38 14.37 0.22
CA MET A 43 -13.40 13.87 1.19
C MET A 43 -13.67 14.42 2.59
N PHE A 44 -13.38 13.64 3.62
CA PHE A 44 -13.46 14.10 4.99
C PHE A 44 -12.26 13.67 5.82
N PHE A 45 -12.08 14.38 6.92
CA PHE A 45 -10.96 14.27 7.82
C PHE A 45 -11.47 14.25 9.25
N VAL A 46 -10.87 13.41 10.08
CA VAL A 46 -11.18 13.29 11.50
C VAL A 46 -9.89 13.26 12.30
N GLY A 47 -9.85 13.93 13.45
CA GLY A 47 -8.72 13.90 14.38
C GLY A 47 -9.01 14.69 15.64
N ASP A 48 -8.01 14.87 16.49
CA ASP A 48 -8.17 15.53 17.80
C ASP A 48 -7.83 17.02 17.73
N LYS A 49 -6.94 17.42 16.82
CA LYS A 49 -6.56 18.82 16.61
C LYS A 49 -6.28 19.10 15.15
N VAL A 50 -6.75 20.25 14.67
CA VAL A 50 -6.42 20.76 13.35
C VAL A 50 -5.95 22.21 13.44
N HIS A 51 -5.02 22.56 12.57
CA HIS A 51 -4.64 23.94 12.32
C HIS A 51 -4.45 24.15 10.83
N SER A 52 -4.91 25.29 10.33
CA SER A 52 -4.71 25.72 8.95
C SER A 52 -4.25 27.16 8.94
N SER A 53 -3.29 27.49 8.08
CA SER A 53 -2.76 28.83 7.89
C SER A 53 -2.69 29.13 6.39
N GLU A 54 -3.52 30.06 5.94
CA GLU A 54 -3.58 30.50 4.54
C GLU A 54 -2.25 31.15 4.12
N GLY A 55 -1.72 32.06 4.95
CA GLY A 55 -0.45 32.75 4.66
C GLY A 55 0.79 31.84 4.65
N LYS A 56 0.72 30.67 5.30
CA LYS A 56 1.80 29.66 5.27
C LYS A 56 1.53 28.52 4.31
N HIS A 57 0.40 28.51 3.60
CA HIS A 57 -0.01 27.46 2.67
C HIS A 57 0.07 26.05 3.27
N PHE A 58 -0.33 25.90 4.54
CA PHE A 58 -0.11 24.67 5.30
C PHE A 58 -1.26 24.37 6.26
N SER A 59 -1.53 23.08 6.43
CA SER A 59 -2.45 22.57 7.44
C SER A 59 -1.90 21.30 8.08
N TYR A 60 -2.26 21.06 9.33
CA TYR A 60 -2.06 19.74 9.96
C TYR A 60 -3.31 19.29 10.69
N LEU A 61 -3.48 17.98 10.76
CA LEU A 61 -4.46 17.25 11.55
C LEU A 61 -3.70 16.20 12.36
N THR A 62 -3.89 16.15 13.68
CA THR A 62 -3.14 15.27 14.58
C THR A 62 -4.06 14.67 15.65
N GLY A 63 -3.58 13.60 16.29
CA GLY A 63 -4.34 12.79 17.23
C GLY A 63 -5.31 11.89 16.47
N HIS A 64 -4.82 10.72 16.10
CA HIS A 64 -5.56 9.68 15.38
C HIS A 64 -6.15 10.19 14.05
N ALA A 65 -5.34 10.92 13.29
CA ALA A 65 -5.75 11.50 12.02
C ALA A 65 -6.26 10.42 11.06
N LEU A 66 -7.43 10.67 10.48
CA LEU A 66 -8.04 9.82 9.46
C LEU A 66 -8.49 10.72 8.31
N ALA A 67 -8.00 10.45 7.11
CA ALA A 67 -8.51 11.01 5.87
C ALA A 67 -9.29 9.94 5.11
N VAL A 68 -10.44 10.33 4.55
CA VAL A 68 -11.30 9.45 3.77
C VAL A 68 -11.69 10.17 2.49
N LYS A 69 -11.41 9.55 1.34
CA LYS A 69 -11.80 10.04 0.02
C LYS A 69 -12.74 9.05 -0.64
N VAL A 70 -13.97 9.48 -0.90
CA VAL A 70 -15.01 8.67 -1.54
C VAL A 70 -15.00 8.95 -3.04
N GLN A 71 -14.92 7.90 -3.85
CA GLN A 71 -14.97 7.94 -5.30
C GLN A 71 -16.11 7.04 -5.80
N ASP A 72 -16.45 7.12 -7.08
CA ASP A 72 -17.61 6.43 -7.66
C ASP A 72 -17.62 4.92 -7.45
N LYS A 73 -16.44 4.29 -7.42
CA LYS A 73 -16.29 2.82 -7.35
C LYS A 73 -15.61 2.31 -6.08
N ASP A 74 -14.96 3.18 -5.31
CA ASP A 74 -14.18 2.77 -4.14
C ASP A 74 -13.99 3.93 -3.15
N THR A 75 -13.55 3.60 -1.95
CA THR A 75 -13.19 4.59 -0.91
C THR A 75 -11.78 4.32 -0.42
N ILE A 76 -10.96 5.37 -0.38
CA ILE A 76 -9.63 5.30 0.22
C ILE A 76 -9.71 5.85 1.63
N PHE A 77 -9.11 5.11 2.56
CA PHE A 77 -8.92 5.49 3.95
C PHE A 77 -7.42 5.57 4.24
N ILE A 78 -6.99 6.66 4.87
CA ILE A 78 -5.60 6.87 5.28
C ILE A 78 -5.61 7.28 6.73
N HIS A 79 -5.01 6.45 7.58
CA HIS A 79 -4.81 6.72 8.99
C HIS A 79 -3.34 7.03 9.26
N ALA A 80 -3.07 7.97 10.16
CA ALA A 80 -1.76 8.31 10.69
C ALA A 80 -1.92 8.96 12.07
N ASP A 81 -0.85 9.07 12.86
CA ASP A 81 -0.87 9.97 14.02
C ASP A 81 -1.16 11.41 13.57
N SER A 82 -0.41 11.85 12.56
CA SER A 82 -0.44 13.21 12.05
C SER A 82 -0.45 13.24 10.52
N LEU A 83 -1.41 13.97 9.96
CA LEU A 83 -1.49 14.31 8.55
C LEU A 83 -1.11 15.78 8.37
N ILE A 84 -0.17 16.03 7.46
CA ILE A 84 0.30 17.35 7.08
C ILE A 84 -0.04 17.59 5.62
N LEU A 85 -0.69 18.71 5.34
CA LEU A 85 -1.03 19.15 4.00
C LEU A 85 -0.29 20.44 3.68
N ARG A 86 0.34 20.50 2.51
CA ARG A 86 1.03 21.68 1.98
C ARG A 86 0.48 22.02 0.62
N ASN A 87 0.23 23.31 0.43
CA ASN A 87 -0.16 23.88 -0.84
C ASN A 87 1.01 24.65 -1.46
N ASP A 88 0.97 24.80 -2.77
CA ASP A 88 1.86 25.70 -3.50
C ASP A 88 1.47 27.18 -3.30
N THR A 89 2.23 28.08 -3.94
CA THR A 89 1.99 29.53 -3.88
C THR A 89 0.68 29.96 -4.55
N LEU A 90 0.04 29.08 -5.33
CA LEU A 90 -1.27 29.28 -5.96
C LEU A 90 -2.40 28.62 -5.14
N ASN A 91 -2.11 28.18 -3.90
CA ASN A 91 -3.04 27.46 -3.02
C ASN A 91 -3.55 26.13 -3.60
N LYS A 92 -2.82 25.51 -4.53
CA LYS A 92 -3.13 24.16 -5.00
C LYS A 92 -2.41 23.12 -4.14
N LEU A 93 -3.01 21.95 -3.98
CA LEU A 93 -2.42 20.85 -3.23
C LEU A 93 -1.08 20.43 -3.86
N ASP A 94 0.00 20.59 -3.10
CA ASP A 94 1.36 20.19 -3.51
C ASP A 94 1.72 18.82 -2.92
N LYS A 95 1.45 18.64 -1.62
CA LYS A 95 1.89 17.45 -0.89
C LYS A 95 1.03 17.14 0.33
N ILE A 96 0.78 15.86 0.54
CA ILE A 96 0.25 15.32 1.80
C ILE A 96 1.32 14.41 2.43
N THR A 97 1.53 14.52 3.73
CA THR A 97 2.44 13.64 4.47
C THR A 97 1.74 13.07 5.69
N GLY A 98 1.71 11.75 5.79
CA GLY A 98 1.33 11.03 7.01
C GLY A 98 2.56 10.59 7.77
N TYR A 99 2.54 10.77 9.08
CA TYR A 99 3.64 10.40 9.99
C TYR A 99 3.18 9.41 11.05
N GLN A 100 4.15 8.59 11.49
CA GLN A 100 4.07 7.65 12.60
C GLN A 100 2.91 6.64 12.47
N GLY A 101 3.24 5.48 11.89
CA GLY A 101 2.31 4.36 11.79
C GLY A 101 1.20 4.58 10.76
N VAL A 102 1.55 5.05 9.57
CA VAL A 102 0.59 5.22 8.47
C VAL A 102 0.01 3.88 8.06
N LYS A 103 -1.33 3.82 7.96
CA LYS A 103 -2.09 2.70 7.42
C LYS A 103 -2.98 3.21 6.28
N ILE A 104 -2.92 2.56 5.14
CA ILE A 104 -3.77 2.86 3.96
C ILE A 104 -4.65 1.65 3.72
N PHE A 105 -5.94 1.90 3.51
CA PHE A 105 -6.91 0.88 3.14
C PHE A 105 -7.76 1.35 1.97
N GLN A 106 -7.76 0.52 0.95
CA GLN A 106 -8.69 0.50 -0.17
C GLN A 106 -9.06 -0.98 -0.37
N LYS A 107 -10.20 -1.32 -0.98
CA LYS A 107 -10.63 -2.73 -1.13
C LYS A 107 -9.55 -3.66 -1.71
N ASN A 108 -8.84 -3.21 -2.74
CA ASN A 108 -7.86 -4.04 -3.46
C ASN A 108 -6.39 -3.75 -3.10
N ILE A 109 -6.14 -2.63 -2.40
CA ILE A 109 -4.80 -2.20 -2.00
C ILE A 109 -4.81 -1.86 -0.52
N GLN A 110 -3.88 -2.43 0.24
CA GLN A 110 -3.62 -2.01 1.60
C GLN A 110 -2.13 -1.75 1.79
N SER A 111 -1.78 -0.86 2.72
CA SER A 111 -0.39 -0.57 3.01
C SER A 111 -0.19 -0.21 4.47
N ILE A 112 0.98 -0.53 4.99
CA ILE A 112 1.49 0.04 6.25
C ILE A 112 2.90 0.57 6.04
N CYS A 113 3.24 1.66 6.71
CA CYS A 113 4.59 2.21 6.79
C CYS A 113 4.70 3.17 7.98
N ASP A 114 5.91 3.64 8.29
CA ASP A 114 6.04 4.72 9.28
C ASP A 114 5.59 6.07 8.70
N THR A 115 6.07 6.37 7.49
CA THR A 115 5.83 7.66 6.83
C THR A 115 5.38 7.44 5.39
N ALA A 116 4.32 8.15 4.99
CA ALA A 116 3.82 8.17 3.62
C ALA A 116 3.77 9.61 3.08
N ILE A 117 4.24 9.83 1.85
CA ILE A 117 4.23 11.14 1.20
C ILE A 117 3.52 11.01 -0.14
N TYR A 118 2.42 11.73 -0.32
CA TYR A 118 1.69 11.79 -1.58
C TYR A 118 1.93 13.13 -2.28
N GLU A 119 2.38 13.08 -3.53
CA GLU A 119 2.61 14.23 -4.40
C GLU A 119 1.69 14.13 -5.62
N PRO A 120 0.46 14.69 -5.56
CA PRO A 120 -0.55 14.54 -6.62
C PRO A 120 -0.08 15.04 -7.98
N ASN A 121 0.64 16.17 -8.03
CA ASN A 121 1.15 16.76 -9.28
C ASN A 121 2.16 15.86 -10.01
N LYS A 122 2.75 14.89 -9.31
CA LYS A 122 3.69 13.93 -9.88
C LYS A 122 3.09 12.54 -10.02
N HIS A 123 1.86 12.32 -9.56
CA HIS A 123 1.24 10.99 -9.53
C HIS A 123 2.08 9.96 -8.74
N LYS A 124 2.68 10.41 -7.63
CA LYS A 124 3.61 9.60 -6.81
C LYS A 124 3.18 9.48 -5.35
N LEU A 125 3.33 8.29 -4.80
CA LEU A 125 3.24 7.99 -3.37
C LEU A 125 4.53 7.33 -2.90
N PHE A 126 5.19 7.91 -1.91
CA PHE A 126 6.42 7.39 -1.32
C PHE A 126 6.11 6.78 0.04
N LEU A 127 6.56 5.55 0.29
CA LEU A 127 6.40 4.85 1.57
C LEU A 127 7.77 4.55 2.15
N ARG A 128 7.98 4.87 3.43
CA ARG A 128 9.30 4.83 4.08
C ARG A 128 9.30 4.01 5.36
N SER A 129 10.50 3.56 5.73
CA SER A 129 10.78 2.80 6.96
C SER A 129 10.07 1.45 6.96
N THR A 130 10.54 0.54 6.10
CA THR A 130 10.05 -0.84 5.96
C THR A 130 8.58 -0.97 5.56
N PRO A 131 8.13 -0.30 4.47
CA PRO A 131 6.75 -0.39 4.01
C PRO A 131 6.37 -1.82 3.59
N ILE A 132 5.09 -2.13 3.79
CA ILE A 132 4.44 -3.33 3.26
C ILE A 132 3.22 -2.89 2.48
N VAL A 133 3.10 -3.36 1.24
CA VAL A 133 1.94 -3.14 0.37
C VAL A 133 1.31 -4.47 0.03
N TRP A 134 0.02 -4.63 0.30
CA TRP A 134 -0.77 -5.75 -0.17
C TRP A 134 -1.56 -5.32 -1.39
N ALA A 135 -1.28 -5.94 -2.54
CA ALA A 135 -2.00 -5.75 -3.79
C ALA A 135 -2.74 -7.05 -4.13
N GLN A 136 -4.03 -7.08 -3.84
CA GLN A 136 -4.85 -8.29 -3.87
C GLN A 136 -4.23 -9.47 -3.10
N ASN A 137 -3.65 -10.45 -3.79
CA ASN A 137 -3.00 -11.63 -3.21
C ASN A 137 -1.48 -11.50 -3.03
N ALA A 138 -0.86 -10.41 -3.51
CA ALA A 138 0.57 -10.17 -3.37
C ALA A 138 0.88 -9.28 -2.16
N GLU A 139 1.77 -9.73 -1.26
CA GLU A 139 2.43 -8.89 -0.24
C GLU A 139 3.82 -8.49 -0.75
N LEU A 140 4.02 -7.18 -0.92
CA LEU A 140 5.25 -6.55 -1.36
C LEU A 140 5.93 -5.88 -0.16
N LYS A 141 7.23 -6.10 0.01
CA LYS A 141 8.04 -5.56 1.11
C LYS A 141 9.36 -4.99 0.60
N GLY A 142 9.87 -3.99 1.29
CA GLY A 142 11.22 -3.46 1.11
C GLY A 142 11.51 -2.34 2.12
N ASP A 143 12.62 -1.63 1.98
CA ASP A 143 13.01 -0.55 2.89
C ASP A 143 12.41 0.81 2.49
N LEU A 144 12.26 1.03 1.17
CA LEU A 144 11.64 2.19 0.54
C LEU A 144 10.76 1.73 -0.63
N MET A 145 9.61 2.38 -0.81
CA MET A 145 8.79 2.22 -2.01
C MET A 145 8.42 3.56 -2.64
N GLU A 146 8.48 3.60 -3.96
CA GLU A 146 7.92 4.67 -4.78
C GLU A 146 6.83 4.09 -5.68
N ILE A 147 5.61 4.56 -5.50
CA ILE A 147 4.42 4.07 -6.18
C ILE A 147 4.00 5.11 -7.22
N THR A 148 3.85 4.68 -8.47
CA THR A 148 3.23 5.45 -9.54
C THR A 148 1.76 5.07 -9.63
N LEU A 149 0.88 6.06 -9.53
CA LEU A 149 -0.56 5.83 -9.49
C LEU A 149 -1.35 6.93 -10.21
N THR A 150 -2.38 6.51 -10.94
CA THR A 150 -3.39 7.40 -11.51
C THR A 150 -4.68 7.21 -10.72
N ASP A 151 -5.09 8.25 -9.99
CA ASP A 151 -6.18 8.22 -9.00
C ASP A 151 -6.02 7.13 -7.92
N THR A 152 -6.51 5.92 -8.18
CA THR A 152 -6.44 4.75 -7.28
C THR A 152 -5.84 3.52 -7.94
N ILE A 153 -5.48 3.63 -9.21
CA ILE A 153 -4.91 2.54 -9.98
C ILE A 153 -3.40 2.64 -9.83
N ILE A 154 -2.81 1.64 -9.19
CA ILE A 154 -1.36 1.50 -9.13
C ILE A 154 -0.89 0.90 -10.45
N GLU A 155 0.08 1.56 -11.07
CA GLU A 155 0.69 1.12 -12.33
C GLU A 155 2.03 0.41 -12.06
N ARG A 156 2.81 0.96 -11.12
CA ARG A 156 4.16 0.51 -10.83
C ARG A 156 4.55 0.82 -9.39
N ILE A 157 5.26 -0.10 -8.76
CA ILE A 157 5.92 0.09 -7.47
C ILE A 157 7.40 -0.22 -7.64
N ASP A 158 8.24 0.79 -7.41
CA ASP A 158 9.68 0.66 -7.28
C ASP A 158 10.01 0.39 -5.82
N ILE A 159 10.64 -0.75 -5.56
CA ILE A 159 10.97 -1.22 -4.21
C ILE A 159 12.49 -1.31 -4.11
N THR A 160 13.05 -0.71 -3.07
CA THR A 160 14.49 -0.68 -2.82
C THR A 160 14.81 -1.22 -1.44
N GLY A 161 15.85 -2.08 -1.36
CA GLY A 161 16.36 -2.64 -0.12
C GLY A 161 15.55 -3.85 0.35
N ASN A 162 16.23 -5.00 0.47
CA ASN A 162 15.67 -6.28 0.97
C ASN A 162 14.26 -6.59 0.44
N THR A 163 14.10 -6.49 -0.87
CA THR A 163 12.79 -6.56 -1.50
C THR A 163 12.26 -7.98 -1.49
N SER A 164 10.94 -8.13 -1.32
CA SER A 164 10.27 -9.41 -1.52
C SER A 164 8.82 -9.24 -1.97
N ALA A 165 8.36 -10.21 -2.77
CA ALA A 165 6.96 -10.37 -3.17
C ALA A 165 6.50 -11.79 -2.82
N LEU A 166 5.33 -11.88 -2.20
CA LEU A 166 4.80 -13.10 -1.62
C LEU A 166 3.36 -13.27 -2.08
N MET A 167 3.03 -14.41 -2.66
CA MET A 167 1.67 -14.73 -3.09
C MET A 167 1.27 -16.07 -2.48
N GLU A 168 0.21 -16.04 -1.68
CA GLU A 168 -0.36 -17.22 -1.03
C GLU A 168 -1.02 -18.14 -2.06
N ILE A 169 -0.77 -19.45 -1.95
CA ILE A 169 -1.41 -20.48 -2.76
C ILE A 169 -1.91 -21.63 -1.85
N ASP A 170 -2.89 -22.39 -2.35
CA ASP A 170 -3.51 -23.53 -1.65
C ASP A 170 -3.92 -23.23 -0.19
N SER A 171 -4.58 -22.08 0.02
CA SER A 171 -5.08 -21.64 1.34
C SER A 171 -4.00 -21.54 2.43
N GLY A 172 -2.82 -21.04 2.06
CA GLY A 172 -1.73 -20.79 3.00
C GLY A 172 -0.79 -21.96 3.20
N LYS A 173 -0.96 -23.05 2.44
CA LYS A 173 -0.06 -24.20 2.49
C LYS A 173 1.27 -23.92 1.80
N TYR A 174 1.24 -23.20 0.69
CA TYR A 174 2.42 -22.87 -0.08
C TYR A 174 2.42 -21.38 -0.47
N TYR A 175 3.57 -20.89 -0.92
CA TYR A 175 3.74 -19.50 -1.30
C TYR A 175 4.65 -19.40 -2.51
N ASN A 176 4.18 -18.68 -3.54
CA ASN A 176 5.09 -18.14 -4.55
C ASN A 176 5.86 -16.98 -3.90
N GLN A 177 7.18 -16.95 -4.09
CA GLN A 177 8.09 -16.04 -3.41
C GLN A 177 9.10 -15.49 -4.40
N ILE A 178 9.35 -14.20 -4.28
CA ILE A 178 10.33 -13.48 -5.08
C ILE A 178 11.11 -12.61 -4.10
N ALA A 179 12.43 -12.62 -4.17
CA ALA A 179 13.26 -11.75 -3.34
C ALA A 179 14.49 -11.26 -4.09
N GLY A 180 15.01 -10.10 -3.70
CA GLY A 180 16.23 -9.53 -4.27
C GLY A 180 16.57 -8.18 -3.65
N ARG A 181 17.63 -7.53 -4.14
CA ARG A 181 18.05 -6.22 -3.63
C ARG A 181 17.11 -5.09 -4.04
N GLU A 182 16.60 -5.15 -5.27
CA GLU A 182 15.66 -4.20 -5.84
C GLU A 182 14.57 -4.93 -6.63
N MET A 183 13.37 -4.36 -6.66
CA MET A 183 12.26 -4.91 -7.42
C MET A 183 11.44 -3.78 -8.06
N ILE A 184 11.10 -3.95 -9.34
CA ILE A 184 10.08 -3.15 -10.01
C ILE A 184 8.86 -4.04 -10.24
N ALA A 185 7.80 -3.77 -9.48
CA ALA A 185 6.52 -4.45 -9.58
C ALA A 185 5.59 -3.66 -10.51
N PHE A 186 5.07 -4.32 -11.54
CA PHE A 186 4.09 -3.75 -12.46
C PHE A 186 2.72 -4.31 -12.15
N LEU A 187 1.74 -3.42 -12.03
CA LEU A 187 0.38 -3.77 -11.65
C LEU A 187 -0.59 -3.47 -12.78
N LYS A 188 -1.62 -4.31 -12.89
CA LYS A 188 -2.78 -4.08 -13.76
C LYS A 188 -4.03 -4.34 -12.93
N ASN A 189 -4.95 -3.38 -12.87
CA ASN A 189 -6.12 -3.45 -12.00
C ASN A 189 -5.76 -3.78 -10.53
N ASN A 190 -4.67 -3.19 -10.03
CA ASN A 190 -4.16 -3.42 -8.68
C ASN A 190 -3.73 -4.87 -8.38
N GLU A 191 -3.46 -5.66 -9.42
CA GLU A 191 -2.91 -7.01 -9.34
C GLU A 191 -1.47 -7.03 -9.87
N LEU A 192 -0.57 -7.77 -9.21
CA LEU A 192 0.80 -7.93 -9.67
C LEU A 192 0.85 -8.84 -10.91
N VAL A 193 1.25 -8.28 -12.05
CA VAL A 193 1.34 -9.03 -13.32
C VAL A 193 2.77 -9.27 -13.79
N ARG A 194 3.71 -8.47 -13.30
CA ARG A 194 5.14 -8.63 -13.62
C ARG A 194 6.01 -8.08 -12.50
N ALA A 195 7.08 -8.79 -12.18
CA ALA A 195 8.13 -8.32 -11.30
C ALA A 195 9.49 -8.41 -12.00
N GLU A 196 10.25 -7.32 -11.99
CA GLU A 196 11.67 -7.32 -12.40
C GLU A 196 12.52 -7.18 -11.15
N VAL A 197 13.40 -8.16 -10.90
CA VAL A 197 14.16 -8.25 -9.66
C VAL A 197 15.63 -8.21 -10.00
N LYS A 198 16.38 -7.38 -9.27
CA LYS A 198 17.81 -7.16 -9.49
C LYS A 198 18.63 -7.40 -8.25
N GLY A 199 19.80 -7.99 -8.46
CA GLY A 199 20.79 -8.29 -7.43
C GLY A 199 20.35 -9.40 -6.49
N ASN A 200 21.06 -10.55 -6.56
CA ASN A 200 20.80 -11.74 -5.75
C ASN A 200 19.33 -12.16 -5.80
N ALA A 201 18.77 -12.26 -7.00
CA ALA A 201 17.37 -12.54 -7.20
C ALA A 201 17.07 -14.02 -6.92
N TRP A 202 16.16 -14.25 -5.98
CA TRP A 202 15.64 -15.56 -5.61
C TRP A 202 14.18 -15.67 -6.03
N THR A 203 13.79 -16.87 -6.47
CA THR A 203 12.39 -17.22 -6.69
C THR A 203 12.10 -18.62 -6.17
N ILE A 204 10.97 -18.78 -5.50
CA ILE A 204 10.36 -20.07 -5.18
C ILE A 204 8.95 -20.04 -5.76
N PHE A 205 8.60 -21.00 -6.60
CA PHE A 205 7.24 -21.10 -7.11
C PHE A 205 6.83 -22.54 -7.39
N TYR A 206 5.53 -22.77 -7.37
CA TYR A 206 4.94 -24.08 -7.51
C TYR A 206 4.15 -24.11 -8.83
N PRO A 207 4.71 -24.59 -9.94
CA PRO A 207 3.99 -24.59 -11.21
C PRO A 207 2.68 -25.38 -11.12
N GLU A 208 1.58 -24.77 -11.58
CA GLU A 208 0.30 -25.44 -11.79
C GLU A 208 0.27 -26.07 -13.16
N ASP A 209 -0.16 -27.34 -13.22
CA ASP A 209 -0.58 -28.01 -14.44
C ASP A 209 -2.11 -28.16 -14.41
N GLU A 210 -2.76 -27.81 -15.51
CA GLU A 210 -4.20 -27.91 -15.66
C GLU A 210 -4.53 -29.20 -16.41
N GLU A 211 -4.86 -30.26 -15.67
CA GLU A 211 -5.37 -31.49 -16.27
C GLU A 211 -6.88 -31.33 -16.51
N LYS A 212 -7.26 -31.19 -17.77
CA LYS A 212 -8.66 -31.19 -18.19
C LYS A 212 -9.10 -32.62 -18.51
N ASN A 213 -9.94 -33.20 -17.65
CA ASN A 213 -10.66 -34.43 -17.96
C ASN A 213 -12.16 -34.09 -18.13
N ASP A 214 -12.67 -34.36 -19.33
CA ASP A 214 -14.02 -34.00 -19.78
C ASP A 214 -14.36 -32.49 -19.60
N SER A 215 -15.12 -32.15 -18.56
CA SER A 215 -15.56 -30.79 -18.19
C SER A 215 -15.05 -30.33 -16.81
N ILE A 216 -14.22 -31.14 -16.15
CA ILE A 216 -13.61 -30.80 -14.85
C ILE A 216 -12.17 -30.38 -15.12
N ILE A 217 -11.83 -29.16 -14.72
CA ILE A 217 -10.45 -28.67 -14.69
C ILE A 217 -9.89 -29.03 -13.32
N THR A 218 -8.89 -29.90 -13.31
CA THR A 218 -8.16 -30.26 -12.09
C THR A 218 -6.82 -29.56 -12.12
N LYS A 219 -6.57 -28.67 -11.16
CA LYS A 219 -5.26 -28.05 -10.98
C LYS A 219 -4.38 -28.98 -10.15
N LYS A 220 -3.21 -29.35 -10.67
CA LYS A 220 -2.25 -30.19 -9.97
C LYS A 220 -0.89 -29.52 -9.97
N ARG A 221 -0.21 -29.52 -8.82
CA ARG A 221 1.17 -29.03 -8.70
C ARG A 221 2.11 -30.24 -8.66
N MET A 222 3.10 -30.26 -9.55
CA MET A 222 4.04 -31.38 -9.65
C MET A 222 5.21 -31.25 -8.68
N GLY A 223 5.50 -30.04 -8.21
CA GLY A 223 6.61 -29.77 -7.30
C GLY A 223 6.86 -28.29 -7.08
N MET A 224 8.03 -27.99 -6.54
CA MET A 224 8.51 -26.64 -6.23
C MET A 224 9.80 -26.37 -7.00
N ASN A 225 9.83 -25.27 -7.75
CA ASN A 225 11.05 -24.72 -8.32
C ASN A 225 11.65 -23.70 -7.35
N ARG A 226 12.93 -23.86 -7.02
CA ARG A 226 13.74 -22.87 -6.32
C ARG A 226 14.86 -22.44 -7.22
N LEU A 227 14.92 -21.15 -7.58
CA LEU A 227 15.96 -20.62 -8.45
C LEU A 227 16.62 -19.37 -7.86
N PHE A 228 17.87 -19.20 -8.26
CA PHE A 228 18.74 -18.09 -7.94
C PHE A 228 19.42 -17.56 -9.22
N ALA A 229 19.43 -16.24 -9.38
CA ALA A 229 20.11 -15.57 -10.49
C ALA A 229 20.62 -14.19 -10.04
N SER A 230 21.46 -13.56 -10.85
CA SER A 230 21.83 -12.16 -10.65
C SER A 230 20.57 -11.29 -10.68
N ASP A 231 19.85 -11.37 -11.81
CA ASP A 231 18.63 -10.63 -12.12
C ASP A 231 17.62 -11.57 -12.80
N LEU A 232 16.33 -11.31 -12.60
CA LEU A 232 15.26 -12.09 -13.24
C LEU A 232 14.03 -11.23 -13.50
N ARG A 233 13.18 -11.70 -14.42
CA ARG A 233 11.86 -11.14 -14.69
C ARG A 233 10.82 -12.24 -14.58
N ILE A 234 9.75 -11.99 -13.85
CA ILE A 234 8.65 -12.93 -13.62
C ILE A 234 7.37 -12.34 -14.18
N TYR A 235 6.59 -13.17 -14.87
CA TYR A 235 5.25 -12.88 -15.34
C TYR A 235 4.24 -13.67 -14.50
N LEU A 236 3.21 -12.98 -14.04
CA LEU A 236 2.20 -13.49 -13.12
C LEU A 236 0.81 -13.29 -13.70
N ASP A 237 -0.09 -14.20 -13.33
CA ASP A 237 -1.52 -14.11 -13.62
C ASP A 237 -2.28 -14.66 -12.41
N SER A 238 -3.06 -13.81 -11.74
CA SER A 238 -3.76 -14.15 -10.51
C SER A 238 -2.84 -14.67 -9.40
N GLY A 239 -1.58 -14.21 -9.37
CA GLY A 239 -0.53 -14.65 -8.43
C GLY A 239 0.15 -15.97 -8.78
N GLU A 240 -0.27 -16.65 -9.85
CA GLU A 240 0.43 -17.82 -10.38
C GLU A 240 1.55 -17.39 -11.33
N VAL A 241 2.69 -18.05 -11.21
CA VAL A 241 3.84 -17.79 -12.10
C VAL A 241 3.56 -18.40 -13.46
N ARG A 242 3.41 -17.56 -14.48
CA ARG A 242 3.22 -17.99 -15.88
C ARG A 242 4.52 -18.16 -16.63
N GLY A 243 5.57 -17.45 -16.21
CA GLY A 243 6.89 -17.57 -16.83
C GLY A 243 7.95 -16.77 -16.10
N VAL A 244 9.19 -17.23 -16.22
CA VAL A 244 10.36 -16.56 -15.68
C VAL A 244 11.40 -16.41 -16.79
N THR A 245 11.92 -15.21 -16.97
CA THR A 245 13.03 -14.89 -17.86
C THR A 245 14.27 -14.62 -17.02
N TYR A 246 15.35 -15.32 -17.34
CA TYR A 246 16.66 -15.13 -16.73
C TYR A 246 17.58 -14.43 -17.71
N PHE A 247 18.40 -13.52 -17.21
CA PHE A 247 19.38 -12.79 -18.03
C PHE A 247 20.75 -13.47 -18.03
N ASP A 248 21.01 -14.32 -17.02
CA ASP A 248 22.17 -15.20 -16.90
C ASP A 248 21.70 -16.65 -16.70
N LYS A 249 22.63 -17.62 -16.74
CA LYS A 249 22.32 -19.02 -16.37
C LYS A 249 21.91 -19.08 -14.89
N PRO A 250 20.66 -19.42 -14.55
CA PRO A 250 20.25 -19.52 -13.15
C PRO A 250 20.82 -20.80 -12.51
N ASP A 251 21.00 -20.75 -11.20
CA ASP A 251 21.12 -21.94 -10.35
C ASP A 251 19.71 -22.34 -9.90
N GLY A 252 19.32 -23.59 -10.07
CA GLY A 252 17.94 -24.01 -9.91
C GLY A 252 17.80 -25.47 -9.51
N ILE A 253 16.89 -25.72 -8.57
CA ILE A 253 16.54 -27.06 -8.11
C ILE A 253 15.03 -27.22 -8.20
N PHE A 254 14.58 -28.36 -8.71
CA PHE A 254 13.19 -28.79 -8.68
C PHE A 254 13.02 -29.87 -7.61
N TYR A 255 12.04 -29.68 -6.74
CA TYR A 255 11.67 -30.62 -5.70
C TYR A 255 10.28 -31.20 -6.00
N PRO A 256 10.13 -32.52 -6.22
CA PRO A 256 8.83 -33.19 -6.22
C PRO A 256 8.07 -32.91 -4.91
N MET A 257 6.74 -32.84 -4.96
CA MET A 257 5.90 -32.42 -3.82
C MET A 257 6.15 -33.20 -2.51
N ASP A 258 6.47 -34.48 -2.62
CA ASP A 258 6.77 -35.41 -1.53
C ASP A 258 8.21 -35.31 -1.00
N GLU A 259 9.11 -34.65 -1.73
CA GLU A 259 10.50 -34.45 -1.36
C GLU A 259 10.80 -33.04 -0.80
N ILE A 260 9.80 -32.15 -0.76
CA ILE A 260 9.95 -30.79 -0.25
C ILE A 260 10.16 -30.81 1.27
N LYS A 261 11.37 -30.50 1.71
CA LYS A 261 11.68 -30.28 3.12
C LYS A 261 11.17 -28.92 3.59
N ALA A 262 10.76 -28.83 4.85
CA ALA A 262 10.23 -27.59 5.43
C ALA A 262 11.21 -26.42 5.34
N GLU A 263 12.52 -26.65 5.52
CA GLU A 263 13.54 -25.61 5.39
C GLU A 263 13.72 -25.06 3.97
N GLU A 264 13.32 -25.81 2.94
CA GLU A 264 13.47 -25.43 1.53
C GLU A 264 12.27 -24.60 1.03
N GLN A 265 11.15 -24.62 1.76
CA GLN A 265 9.90 -23.97 1.34
C GLN A 265 9.97 -22.45 1.35
N PHE A 266 10.94 -21.86 2.04
CA PHE A 266 11.02 -20.41 2.22
C PHE A 266 12.42 -19.87 1.89
N ILE A 267 12.45 -18.71 1.25
CA ILE A 267 13.70 -17.95 1.09
C ILE A 267 14.20 -17.58 2.50
N LYS A 268 15.50 -17.70 2.76
CA LYS A 268 16.06 -17.43 4.09
C LYS A 268 15.72 -15.99 4.55
N GLY A 269 15.26 -15.84 5.80
CA GLY A 269 14.88 -14.54 6.38
C GLY A 269 13.45 -14.09 6.05
N PHE A 270 12.67 -14.95 5.38
CA PHE A 270 11.31 -14.68 4.99
C PHE A 270 10.32 -14.81 6.14
N VAL A 271 9.37 -13.88 6.21
CA VAL A 271 8.24 -13.88 7.15
C VAL A 271 7.01 -13.33 6.43
N TRP A 272 5.93 -14.11 6.36
CA TRP A 272 4.62 -13.65 5.90
C TRP A 272 3.97 -12.78 6.98
N LYS A 273 3.56 -11.55 6.61
CA LYS A 273 3.06 -10.55 7.57
C LYS A 273 1.56 -10.26 7.40
N ALA A 274 0.77 -11.23 6.97
CA ALA A 274 -0.68 -11.07 6.76
C ALA A 274 -1.46 -10.56 7.98
N ALA A 275 -1.02 -10.86 9.21
CA ALA A 275 -1.67 -10.34 10.42
C ALA A 275 -1.61 -8.81 10.53
N LEU A 276 -0.64 -8.16 9.88
CA LEU A 276 -0.50 -6.71 9.86
C LEU A 276 -1.36 -6.04 8.77
N ARG A 277 -1.92 -6.82 7.83
CA ARG A 277 -2.72 -6.31 6.73
C ARG A 277 -3.98 -5.62 7.29
N PRO A 278 -4.19 -4.32 7.02
CA PRO A 278 -5.43 -3.65 7.38
C PRO A 278 -6.64 -4.39 6.81
N LYS A 279 -7.59 -4.76 7.67
CA LYS A 279 -8.76 -5.57 7.28
C LYS A 279 -9.98 -4.74 6.92
N ASP A 280 -10.14 -3.63 7.64
CA ASP A 280 -11.26 -2.72 7.51
C ASP A 280 -10.87 -1.33 8.04
N PRO A 281 -11.62 -0.27 7.66
CA PRO A 281 -11.34 1.09 8.09
C PRO A 281 -11.36 1.32 9.60
N GLU A 282 -12.17 0.59 10.36
CA GLU A 282 -12.32 0.78 11.80
C GLU A 282 -11.08 0.27 12.55
N SER A 283 -10.58 -0.90 12.16
CA SER A 283 -9.39 -1.53 12.73
C SER A 283 -8.12 -0.68 12.58
N MET A 284 -8.08 0.23 11.60
CA MET A 284 -6.91 1.07 11.37
C MET A 284 -6.67 2.09 12.50
N ARG A 285 -7.74 2.56 13.14
CA ARG A 285 -7.71 3.68 14.09
C ARG A 285 -7.60 3.23 15.56
N ASN A 286 -7.88 1.97 15.86
CA ASN A 286 -8.02 1.45 17.23
C ASN A 286 -6.74 0.85 17.85
N ASN A 287 -5.59 0.98 17.19
CA ASN A 287 -4.31 0.40 17.63
C ASN A 287 -3.18 1.40 17.57
#